data_AF-A0A3M1HP08-F1
#
_entry.id   AF-A0A3M1HP08-F1
#
_cell.length_a   1.000
_cell.length_b   1.000
_cell.length_c   1.000
_cell.angle_alpha   90.00
_cell.angle_beta   90.00
_cell.angle_gamma   90.00
#
_symmetry.space_group_name_H-M   'P 1'
#
loop_
_entity.id
_entity.type
_entity.pdbx_description
1 polymer ?
#
loop_
_entity_poly.entity_id
_entity_poly.type
_entity_poly.pdbx_seq_one_letter_code
_entity_poly.pdbx_strand_id
1 'polypeptide(L)'
;LHIIWVDRPYRHVLSVMPEMYDDIWTAAKGMYKLEPVIADGGSVTIYAPHIDEISYTHGRILDEIGYHVRDYFVKQWDRFKHYPWGVIAHSTHLRGMGTYENGVERPRIDVILATRIPKERCERVGLGYRDPDTIHPDEWAGREDEGILLVPHAGEMLYRLKPEAEKSS
;
A
#
# COMPACT_ATOMS: atom_id res chain seq x y z
N LEU A 1 14.71 -13.31 -11.91
CA LEU A 1 14.25 -12.68 -10.65
C LEU A 1 13.95 -11.21 -10.99
N HIS A 2 12.71 -10.76 -10.85
CA HIS A 2 12.26 -9.43 -11.27
C HIS A 2 12.41 -8.41 -10.12
N ILE A 3 13.66 -8.09 -9.75
CA ILE A 3 13.96 -7.12 -8.68
C ILE A 3 14.59 -5.86 -9.28
N ILE A 4 14.10 -4.70 -8.86
CA ILE A 4 14.71 -3.39 -9.13
C ILE A 4 15.39 -2.93 -7.83
N TRP A 5 16.68 -2.63 -7.94
CA TRP A 5 17.48 -2.16 -6.81
C TRP A 5 17.64 -0.64 -6.88
N VAL A 6 17.39 0.04 -5.77
CA VAL A 6 17.52 1.50 -5.65
C VAL A 6 18.46 1.88 -4.51
N ASP A 7 19.15 3.01 -4.62
CA ASP A 7 20.21 3.39 -3.68
C ASP A 7 19.68 4.00 -2.37
N ARG A 8 18.56 4.72 -2.45
CA ARG A 8 17.94 5.47 -1.34
C ARG A 8 16.44 5.22 -1.28
N PRO A 9 15.83 5.34 -0.09
CA PRO A 9 14.38 5.27 0.04
C PRO A 9 13.71 6.54 -0.49
N TYR A 10 12.43 6.41 -0.84
CA TYR A 10 11.57 7.49 -1.32
C TYR A 10 10.54 7.87 -0.26
N ARG A 11 10.25 9.16 -0.14
CA ARG A 11 9.23 9.68 0.78
C ARG A 11 7.82 9.48 0.23
N HIS A 12 7.64 9.68 -1.08
CA HIS A 12 6.34 9.53 -1.73
C HIS A 12 6.46 8.65 -2.96
N VAL A 13 5.58 7.66 -3.09
CA VAL A 13 5.55 6.75 -4.23
C VAL A 13 4.18 6.79 -4.88
N LEU A 14 4.14 7.03 -6.19
CA LEU A 14 2.94 6.86 -7.01
C LEU A 14 3.01 5.51 -7.72
N SER A 15 2.13 4.60 -7.32
CA SER A 15 2.05 3.23 -7.82
C SER A 15 0.91 3.14 -8.84
N VAL A 16 1.23 3.20 -10.13
CA VAL A 16 0.24 3.21 -11.21
C VAL A 16 -0.15 1.78 -11.56
N MET A 17 -1.38 1.39 -11.25
CA MET A 17 -1.85 0.02 -11.43
C MET A 17 -2.31 -0.21 -12.88
N PRO A 18 -1.86 -1.31 -13.52
CA PRO A 18 -2.43 -1.77 -14.78
C PRO A 18 -3.91 -2.19 -14.64
N GLU A 19 -4.68 -2.05 -15.72
CA GLU A 19 -6.11 -2.40 -15.78
C GLU A 19 -6.41 -3.89 -15.54
N MET A 20 -5.41 -4.77 -15.58
CA MET A 20 -5.58 -6.20 -15.27
C MET A 20 -5.92 -6.47 -13.79
N TYR A 21 -5.80 -5.45 -12.93
CA TYR A 21 -6.17 -5.53 -11.52
C TYR A 21 -7.54 -4.89 -11.34
N ASP A 22 -8.56 -5.72 -11.12
CA ASP A 22 -9.96 -5.26 -11.11
C ASP A 22 -10.42 -4.68 -9.75
N ASP A 23 -9.70 -4.97 -8.66
CA ASP A 23 -10.04 -4.55 -7.30
C ASP A 23 -8.78 -4.33 -6.43
N ILE A 24 -8.95 -3.73 -5.24
CA ILE A 24 -7.83 -3.54 -4.31
C ILE A 24 -7.23 -4.86 -3.82
N TRP A 25 -8.03 -5.93 -3.76
CA TRP A 25 -7.54 -7.26 -3.40
C TRP A 25 -6.37 -7.70 -4.29
N THR A 26 -6.50 -7.49 -5.60
CA THR A 26 -5.47 -7.83 -6.58
C THR A 26 -4.44 -6.70 -6.76
N ALA A 27 -4.87 -5.44 -6.67
CA ALA A 27 -4.00 -4.27 -6.82
C ALA A 27 -3.07 -3.99 -5.62
N ALA A 28 -3.30 -4.62 -4.47
CA ALA A 28 -2.45 -4.47 -3.28
C ALA A 28 -0.97 -4.77 -3.54
N LYS A 29 -0.66 -5.53 -4.60
CA LYS A 29 0.70 -5.72 -5.14
C LYS A 29 1.46 -4.41 -5.35
N GLY A 30 0.76 -3.36 -5.77
CA GLY A 30 1.34 -2.03 -5.96
C GLY A 30 1.87 -1.39 -4.69
N MET A 31 1.38 -1.82 -3.53
CA MET A 31 1.89 -1.42 -2.22
C MET A 31 3.06 -2.33 -1.81
N TYR A 32 2.81 -3.61 -1.56
CA TYR A 32 3.77 -4.45 -0.82
C TYR A 32 5.06 -4.77 -1.60
N LYS A 33 5.07 -4.56 -2.92
CA LYS A 33 6.30 -4.64 -3.74
C LYS A 33 7.15 -3.37 -3.70
N LEU A 34 6.59 -2.26 -3.20
CA LEU A 34 7.24 -0.95 -3.10
C LEU A 34 7.57 -0.57 -1.66
N GLU A 35 6.86 -1.12 -0.65
CA GLU A 35 7.11 -0.85 0.77
C GLU A 35 8.60 -0.86 1.20
N PRO A 36 9.45 -1.80 0.74
CA PRO A 36 10.86 -1.83 1.16
C PRO A 36 11.67 -0.60 0.75
N VAL A 37 11.23 0.15 -0.27
CA VAL A 37 11.91 1.35 -0.76
C VAL A 37 11.23 2.64 -0.31
N ILE A 38 10.20 2.56 0.53
CA ILE A 38 9.54 3.74 1.10
C ILE A 38 10.19 4.06 2.44
N ALA A 39 10.50 5.34 2.66
CA ALA A 39 11.05 5.83 3.92
C ALA A 39 10.02 5.72 5.05
N ASP A 40 10.48 5.58 6.29
CA ASP A 40 9.60 5.60 7.46
C ASP A 40 8.87 6.95 7.55
N GLY A 41 7.55 6.92 7.76
CA GLY A 41 6.68 8.09 7.67
C GLY A 41 6.42 8.58 6.24
N GLY A 42 6.85 7.83 5.22
CA GLY A 42 6.52 8.06 3.82
C GLY A 42 5.14 7.52 3.45
N SER A 43 4.80 7.60 2.17
CA SER A 43 3.50 7.19 1.66
C SER A 43 3.58 6.50 0.30
N VAL A 44 2.67 5.56 0.05
CA VAL A 44 2.35 5.09 -1.31
C VAL A 44 0.91 5.44 -1.67
N THR A 45 0.76 6.01 -2.86
CA THR A 45 -0.54 6.23 -3.50
C THR A 45 -0.75 5.16 -4.55
N ILE A 46 -1.74 4.30 -4.37
CA ILE A 46 -2.20 3.34 -5.38
C ILE A 46 -3.11 4.10 -6.34
N TYR A 47 -2.59 4.42 -7.52
CA TYR A 47 -3.33 5.10 -8.57
C TYR A 47 -3.94 4.08 -9.53
N ALA A 48 -5.26 3.94 -9.45
CA ALA A 48 -6.04 3.00 -10.22
C ALA A 48 -7.43 3.59 -10.50
N PRO A 49 -7.54 4.57 -11.43
CA PRO A 49 -8.80 5.29 -11.68
C PRO A 49 -9.92 4.42 -12.26
N HIS A 50 -9.62 3.18 -12.65
CA HIS A 50 -10.57 2.17 -13.12
C HIS A 50 -11.15 1.29 -11.99
N ILE A 51 -10.51 1.26 -10.81
CA ILE A 51 -10.97 0.42 -9.69
C ILE A 51 -12.03 1.18 -8.88
N ASP A 52 -13.16 0.54 -8.60
CA ASP A 52 -14.27 1.07 -7.80
C ASP A 52 -14.63 0.21 -6.58
N GLU A 53 -13.93 -0.91 -6.38
CA GLU A 53 -14.22 -1.88 -5.32
C GLU A 53 -12.97 -2.30 -4.53
N ILE A 54 -13.12 -2.50 -3.22
CA ILE A 54 -12.09 -3.06 -2.34
C ILE A 54 -11.85 -4.52 -2.71
N SER A 55 -12.93 -5.31 -2.73
CA SER A 55 -12.88 -6.68 -3.22
C SER A 55 -14.26 -7.19 -3.53
N TYR A 56 -14.43 -7.76 -4.72
CA TYR A 56 -15.70 -8.40 -5.11
C TYR A 56 -16.03 -9.64 -4.26
N THR A 57 -15.01 -10.32 -3.75
CA THR A 57 -15.17 -11.57 -2.99
C THR A 57 -15.16 -11.34 -1.48
N HIS A 58 -14.30 -10.43 -1.01
CA HIS A 58 -14.01 -10.26 0.42
C HIS A 58 -14.35 -8.87 0.97
N GLY A 59 -14.94 -7.99 0.15
CA GLY A 59 -15.19 -6.59 0.48
C GLY A 59 -15.98 -6.42 1.79
N ARG A 60 -17.04 -7.21 1.99
CA ARG A 60 -17.84 -7.16 3.23
C ARG A 60 -17.01 -7.41 4.49
N ILE A 61 -16.15 -8.42 4.47
CA ILE A 61 -15.31 -8.73 5.64
C ILE A 61 -14.29 -7.61 5.84
N LEU A 62 -13.71 -7.08 4.77
CA LEU A 62 -12.75 -5.98 4.83
C LEU A 62 -13.40 -4.66 5.31
N ASP A 63 -14.66 -4.40 4.97
CA ASP A 63 -15.44 -3.30 5.52
C ASP A 63 -15.68 -3.46 7.04
N GLU A 64 -15.75 -4.70 7.55
CA GLU A 64 -15.94 -5.00 8.98
C GLU A 64 -14.62 -4.94 9.77
N ILE A 65 -13.51 -5.45 9.22
CA ILE A 65 -12.25 -5.59 9.95
C ILE A 65 -11.22 -4.49 9.66
N GLY A 66 -11.32 -3.80 8.51
CA GLY A 66 -10.38 -2.78 8.06
C GLY A 66 -9.01 -3.30 7.60
N TYR A 67 -8.15 -2.36 7.20
CA TYR A 67 -6.74 -2.55 6.87
C TYR A 67 -5.86 -2.12 8.04
N HIS A 68 -5.24 -3.10 8.70
CA HIS A 68 -4.42 -2.87 9.89
C HIS A 68 -3.09 -3.62 9.87
N VAL A 69 -2.11 -3.10 10.59
CA VAL A 69 -0.80 -3.75 10.75
C VAL A 69 -0.98 -5.08 11.45
N ARG A 70 -0.07 -6.03 11.21
CA ARG A 70 -0.12 -7.37 11.83
C ARG A 70 -0.34 -7.32 13.34
N ASP A 71 0.37 -6.41 14.00
CA ASP A 71 0.33 -6.22 15.46
C ASP A 71 -1.09 -5.89 15.97
N TYR A 72 -1.90 -5.15 15.20
CA TYR A 72 -3.28 -4.81 15.57
C TYR A 72 -4.14 -6.07 15.74
N PHE A 73 -4.01 -7.02 14.82
CA PHE A 73 -4.78 -8.27 14.86
C PHE A 73 -4.28 -9.23 15.93
N VAL A 74 -2.97 -9.50 15.97
CA VAL A 74 -2.41 -10.54 16.86
C VAL A 74 -2.46 -10.15 18.33
N LYS A 75 -2.36 -8.86 18.67
CA LYS A 75 -2.49 -8.36 20.05
C LYS A 75 -3.95 -8.32 20.53
N GLN A 76 -4.91 -8.62 19.66
CA GLN A 76 -6.35 -8.64 19.93
C GLN A 76 -6.99 -9.93 19.39
N TRP A 77 -6.24 -11.04 19.44
CA TRP A 77 -6.56 -12.22 18.63
C TRP A 77 -7.96 -12.81 18.89
N ASP A 78 -8.45 -12.76 20.13
CA ASP A 78 -9.80 -13.24 20.46
C ASP A 78 -10.91 -12.53 19.68
N ARG A 79 -10.71 -11.26 19.31
CA ARG A 79 -11.65 -10.49 18.47
C ARG A 79 -11.60 -10.89 17.00
N PHE A 80 -10.50 -11.44 16.50
CA PHE A 80 -10.31 -11.64 15.05
C PHE A 80 -10.19 -13.08 14.59
N LYS A 81 -9.92 -14.03 15.51
CA LYS A 81 -9.68 -15.44 15.19
C LYS A 81 -10.80 -16.16 14.44
N HIS A 82 -12.00 -15.59 14.43
CA HIS A 82 -13.20 -16.14 13.77
C HIS A 82 -13.37 -15.68 12.32
N TYR A 83 -12.62 -14.68 11.85
CA TYR A 83 -12.61 -14.28 10.44
C TYR A 83 -11.69 -15.18 9.60
N PRO A 84 -11.87 -15.26 8.27
CA PRO A 84 -10.96 -15.98 7.40
C PRO A 84 -9.53 -15.42 7.48
N TRP A 85 -8.56 -16.26 7.83
CA TRP A 85 -7.18 -15.81 8.05
C TRP A 85 -6.52 -15.27 6.77
N GLY A 86 -6.95 -15.74 5.59
CA GLY A 86 -6.49 -15.19 4.31
C GLY A 86 -6.86 -13.72 4.13
N VAL A 87 -8.05 -13.31 4.61
CA VAL A 87 -8.51 -11.91 4.54
C VAL A 87 -7.76 -11.04 5.55
N ILE A 88 -7.52 -11.56 6.75
CA ILE A 88 -6.67 -10.89 7.75
C ILE A 88 -5.25 -10.72 7.20
N ALA A 89 -4.66 -11.76 6.63
CA ALA A 89 -3.32 -11.70 6.04
C ALA A 89 -3.26 -10.64 4.93
N HIS A 90 -4.25 -10.62 4.01
CA HIS A 90 -4.34 -9.59 2.99
C HIS A 90 -4.43 -8.17 3.58
N SER A 91 -5.26 -7.99 4.60
CA SER A 91 -5.39 -6.72 5.32
C SER A 91 -4.03 -6.23 5.84
N THR A 92 -3.26 -7.12 6.46
CA THR A 92 -1.91 -6.80 6.96
C THR A 92 -0.91 -6.54 5.85
N HIS A 93 -1.01 -7.24 4.72
CA HIS A 93 -0.09 -7.06 3.59
C HIS A 93 -0.32 -5.72 2.89
N LEU A 94 -1.57 -5.25 2.80
CA LEU A 94 -1.85 -3.93 2.23
C LEU A 94 -1.60 -2.80 3.22
N ARG A 95 -1.76 -3.00 4.53
CA ARG A 95 -1.43 -1.94 5.50
C ARG A 95 0.07 -1.78 5.69
N GLY A 96 0.82 -2.88 5.62
CA GLY A 96 2.27 -2.90 5.76
C GLY A 96 2.76 -3.04 7.19
N MET A 97 4.04 -2.76 7.37
CA MET A 97 4.73 -2.78 8.66
C MET A 97 4.22 -1.67 9.57
N GLY A 98 4.34 -1.91 10.87
CA GLY A 98 4.02 -0.94 11.90
C GLY A 98 3.76 -1.63 13.23
N THR A 99 3.35 -0.85 14.22
CA THR A 99 3.15 -1.33 15.59
C THR A 99 1.74 -1.03 16.08
N TYR A 100 1.29 -1.80 17.07
CA TYR A 100 0.09 -1.51 17.83
C TYR A 100 0.41 -1.60 19.32
N GLU A 101 0.36 -0.47 20.02
CA GLU A 101 0.77 -0.36 21.42
C GLU A 101 -0.19 0.54 22.18
N ASN A 102 -0.61 0.11 23.37
CA ASN A 102 -1.51 0.86 24.25
C ASN A 102 -2.81 1.32 23.55
N GLY A 103 -3.36 0.47 22.67
CA GLY A 103 -4.59 0.79 21.92
C GLY A 103 -4.38 1.65 20.68
N VAL A 104 -3.14 2.02 20.33
CA VAL A 104 -2.83 2.93 19.22
C VAL A 104 -2.02 2.22 18.15
N GLU A 105 -2.54 2.22 16.92
CA GLU A 105 -1.83 1.76 15.73
C GLU A 105 -0.88 2.85 15.21
N ARG A 106 0.34 2.45 14.83
CA ARG A 106 1.34 3.28 14.15
C ARG A 106 1.88 2.53 12.93
N PRO A 107 1.28 2.75 11.75
CA PRO A 107 1.83 2.25 10.50
C PRO A 107 3.19 2.88 10.23
N ARG A 108 4.07 2.14 9.55
CA ARG A 108 5.37 2.65 9.09
C ARG A 108 5.20 3.65 7.95
N ILE A 109 4.20 3.43 7.09
CA ILE A 109 3.90 4.26 5.93
C ILE A 109 2.40 4.49 5.82
N ASP A 110 2.02 5.56 5.12
CA ASP A 110 0.63 5.78 4.71
C ASP A 110 0.33 5.08 3.39
N VAL A 111 -0.84 4.47 3.30
CA VAL A 111 -1.35 3.83 2.09
C VAL A 111 -2.60 4.58 1.66
N ILE A 112 -2.52 5.19 0.48
CA ILE A 112 -3.54 6.10 -0.05
C ILE A 112 -4.14 5.48 -1.31
N LEU A 113 -5.46 5.42 -1.38
CA LEU A 113 -6.17 4.98 -2.57
C LEU A 113 -6.54 6.19 -3.43
N ALA A 114 -6.06 6.19 -4.68
CA ALA A 114 -6.51 7.09 -5.73
C ALA A 114 -7.30 6.28 -6.77
N THR A 115 -8.54 6.00 -6.41
CA THR A 115 -9.46 5.12 -7.13
C THR A 115 -10.88 5.71 -7.13
N ARG A 116 -11.85 4.98 -7.71
CA ARG A 116 -13.27 5.34 -7.67
C ARG A 116 -14.01 4.81 -6.44
N ILE A 117 -13.30 4.16 -5.52
CA ILE A 117 -13.87 3.79 -4.22
C ILE A 117 -14.16 5.10 -3.45
N PRO A 118 -15.37 5.27 -2.89
CA PRO A 118 -15.72 6.48 -2.15
C PRO A 118 -14.75 6.77 -1.00
N LYS A 119 -14.39 8.04 -0.83
CA LYS A 119 -13.51 8.52 0.23
C LYS A 119 -13.87 7.97 1.61
N GLU A 120 -15.16 8.01 1.95
CA GLU A 120 -15.67 7.60 3.25
C GLU A 120 -15.48 6.09 3.48
N ARG A 121 -15.52 5.29 2.42
CA ARG A 121 -15.24 3.85 2.50
C ARG A 121 -13.75 3.59 2.72
N CYS A 122 -12.87 4.28 2.00
CA CYS A 122 -11.42 4.19 2.20
C CYS A 122 -11.02 4.53 3.64
N GLU A 123 -11.51 5.67 4.15
CA GLU A 123 -11.22 6.13 5.51
C GLU A 123 -11.77 5.16 6.57
N ARG A 124 -12.99 4.62 6.37
CA ARG A 124 -13.60 3.63 7.26
C ARG A 124 -12.75 2.37 7.41
N VAL A 125 -12.11 1.92 6.33
CA VAL A 125 -11.24 0.73 6.35
C VAL A 125 -9.79 1.06 6.72
N GLY A 126 -9.49 2.27 7.20
CA GLY A 126 -8.15 2.62 7.69
C GLY A 126 -7.14 2.99 6.60
N LEU A 127 -7.60 3.34 5.40
CA LEU A 127 -6.76 3.79 4.29
C LEU A 127 -6.96 5.28 4.01
N GLY A 128 -5.91 5.91 3.47
CA GLY A 128 -6.03 7.27 2.94
C GLY A 128 -6.79 7.30 1.62
N TYR A 129 -7.26 8.47 1.24
CA TYR A 129 -7.93 8.70 -0.05
C TYR A 129 -7.35 9.94 -0.73
N ARG A 130 -7.23 9.87 -2.05
CA ARG A 130 -6.98 11.02 -2.92
C ARG A 130 -7.86 10.90 -4.16
N ASP A 131 -8.45 11.99 -4.61
CA ASP A 131 -9.25 11.98 -5.83
C ASP A 131 -8.34 11.64 -7.04
N PRO A 132 -8.59 10.55 -7.79
CA PRO A 132 -7.76 10.18 -8.93
C PRO A 132 -7.75 11.24 -10.03
N ASP A 133 -8.80 12.04 -10.19
CA ASP A 133 -8.87 13.08 -11.23
C ASP A 133 -7.93 14.27 -10.94
N THR A 134 -7.40 14.35 -9.71
CA THR A 134 -6.44 15.37 -9.28
C THR A 134 -4.98 14.92 -9.38
N ILE A 135 -4.74 13.73 -9.95
CA ILE A 135 -3.39 13.17 -10.11
C ILE A 135 -3.05 13.13 -11.59
N HIS A 136 -1.95 13.80 -11.95
CA HIS A 136 -1.34 13.71 -13.26
C HIS A 136 0.00 12.98 -13.11
N PRO A 137 0.10 11.69 -13.49
CA PRO A 137 1.31 10.89 -13.27
C PRO A 137 2.59 11.51 -13.81
N ASP A 138 2.51 12.26 -14.92
CA ASP A 138 3.66 12.93 -15.53
C ASP A 138 4.31 13.97 -14.59
N GLU A 139 3.55 14.57 -13.66
CA GLU A 139 4.07 15.52 -12.66
C GLU A 139 4.92 14.86 -11.56
N TRP A 140 4.92 13.52 -11.50
CA TRP A 140 5.69 12.73 -10.55
C TRP A 140 6.99 12.19 -11.16
N ALA A 141 7.13 12.22 -12.49
CA ALA A 141 8.28 11.66 -13.19
C ALA A 141 9.55 12.50 -13.00
N GLY A 142 10.71 11.86 -12.84
CA GLY A 142 12.01 12.55 -12.79
C GLY A 142 12.27 13.30 -11.49
N ARG A 143 11.56 12.96 -10.41
CA ARG A 143 11.63 13.63 -9.10
C ARG A 143 12.24 12.74 -8.01
N GLU A 144 13.01 11.74 -8.42
CA GLU A 144 13.67 10.77 -7.53
C GLU A 144 14.67 11.45 -6.58
N ASP A 145 15.31 12.54 -7.02
CA ASP A 145 16.19 13.37 -6.19
C ASP A 145 15.45 14.11 -5.07
N GLU A 146 14.15 14.39 -5.27
CA GLU A 146 13.26 14.97 -4.25
C GLU A 146 12.65 13.90 -3.33
N GLY A 147 12.99 12.62 -3.54
CA GLY A 147 12.42 11.49 -2.81
C GLY A 147 11.03 11.10 -3.30
N ILE A 148 10.69 11.39 -4.56
CA ILE A 148 9.42 11.01 -5.19
C ILE A 148 9.69 9.96 -6.26
N LEU A 149 9.00 8.82 -6.18
CA LEU A 149 9.11 7.73 -7.16
C LEU A 149 7.79 7.53 -7.90
N LEU A 150 7.83 7.58 -9.22
CA LEU A 150 6.76 7.12 -10.09
C LEU A 150 7.05 5.68 -10.55
N VAL A 151 6.10 4.77 -10.32
CA VAL A 151 6.19 3.39 -10.83
C VAL A 151 5.06 3.13 -11.82
N PRO A 152 5.31 3.25 -13.14
CA PRO A 152 4.36 2.82 -14.16
C PRO A 152 4.24 1.30 -14.14
N HIS A 153 3.04 0.79 -14.44
CA HIS A 153 2.75 -0.66 -14.47
C HIS A 153 3.18 -1.40 -13.19
N ALA A 154 2.79 -0.86 -12.04
CA ALA A 154 3.15 -1.41 -10.75
C ALA A 154 2.54 -2.80 -10.48
N GLY A 155 3.10 -3.50 -9.51
CA GLY A 155 2.58 -4.79 -9.04
C GLY A 155 3.29 -6.03 -9.60
N GLU A 156 4.21 -5.88 -10.56
CA GLU A 156 5.00 -6.99 -11.11
C GLU A 156 6.41 -7.04 -10.52
N MET A 157 7.15 -5.92 -10.60
CA MET A 157 8.53 -5.81 -10.13
C MET A 157 8.60 -5.59 -8.62
N LEU A 158 9.54 -6.27 -7.95
CA LEU A 158 9.84 -6.04 -6.53
C LEU A 158 10.94 -4.98 -6.41
N TYR A 159 10.73 -3.94 -5.60
CA TYR A 159 11.72 -2.90 -5.35
C TYR A 159 12.43 -3.17 -4.03
N ARG A 160 13.76 -3.03 -4.01
CA ARG A 160 14.58 -3.17 -2.81
C ARG A 160 15.67 -2.13 -2.74
N LEU A 161 16.02 -1.72 -1.52
CA LEU A 161 17.21 -0.92 -1.27
C LEU A 161 18.45 -1.78 -1.50
N LYS A 162 19.45 -1.24 -2.20
CA LYS A 162 20.76 -1.89 -2.31
C LYS A 162 21.35 -2.15 -0.91
N PRO A 163 21.97 -3.31 -0.68
CA PRO A 163 22.76 -3.55 0.52
C PRO A 163 23.83 -2.46 0.67
N GLU A 164 24.13 -2.08 1.91
CA GLU A 164 25.09 -1.00 2.22
C GLU A 164 26.48 -1.25 1.62
N ALA A 165 26.89 -2.52 1.46
CA ALA A 165 28.15 -2.92 0.84
C ALA A 165 28.26 -2.58 -0.67
N GLU A 166 27.15 -2.33 -1.36
CA GLU A 166 27.09 -2.11 -2.81
C GLU A 166 26.85 -0.63 -3.19
N LYS A 167 26.72 0.27 -2.20
CA LYS A 167 26.42 1.70 -2.43
C LYS A 167 27.65 2.56 -2.77
N SER A 168 28.84 1.98 -2.75
CA SER A 168 30.14 2.67 -2.86
C SER A 168 30.94 2.28 -4.12
N SER A 169 30.30 1.69 -5.13
CA SER A 169 30.93 1.32 -6.41
C SER A 169 30.42 2.16 -7.57
#